data_AF-A0AA92V025-F1
#
_entry.id   AF-A0AA92V025-F1
#
_cell.length_a   1.000
_cell.length_b   1.000
_cell.length_c   1.000
_cell.angle_alpha   90.00
_cell.angle_beta   90.00
_cell.angle_gamma   90.00
#
_symmetry.space_group_name_H-M   'P 1'
#
loop_
_entity.id
_entity.type
_entity.pdbx_description
1 polymer ?
#
loop_
_entity_poly.entity_id
_entity_poly.type
_entity_poly.pdbx_seq_one_letter_code
_entity_poly.pdbx_strand_id
1 'polypeptide(L)'
;MNKVKLKNDYENACNAYLKAFCEKHEFYGLDNTETFWIGGQVGGIANCGDFTFDMATIVTDIEKEAPEEELLKWYDYTIEASEFNLPIPNFDHWLMGCPITPSKWFENMRAKRKEFENLLKQENERLKHGKK
;
A
#
# COMPACT_ATOMS: atom_id res chain seq x y z
N MET A 1 9.82 -34.66 10.20
CA MET A 1 9.89 -33.22 9.89
C MET A 1 9.68 -32.44 11.18
N ASN A 2 10.66 -31.66 11.62
CA ASN A 2 10.58 -30.91 12.87
C ASN A 2 9.84 -29.58 12.61
N LYS A 3 8.56 -29.50 13.01
CA LYS A 3 7.72 -28.31 12.80
C LYS A 3 8.27 -27.06 13.48
N VAL A 4 8.90 -27.22 14.65
CA VAL A 4 9.51 -26.11 15.39
C VAL A 4 10.69 -25.53 14.62
N LYS A 5 11.54 -26.41 14.08
CA LYS A 5 12.67 -25.96 13.24
C LYS A 5 12.18 -25.21 11.99
N LEU A 6 11.20 -25.75 11.27
CA LEU A 6 10.65 -25.07 10.08
C LEU A 6 10.07 -23.69 10.40
N LYS A 7 9.35 -23.58 11.52
CA LYS A 7 8.80 -22.30 11.97
C LYS A 7 9.92 -21.29 12.27
N ASN A 8 10.93 -21.69 13.05
CA ASN A 8 12.04 -20.82 13.40
C ASN A 8 12.84 -20.38 12.16
N ASP A 9 13.10 -21.31 11.24
CA ASP A 9 13.83 -21.00 9.99
C ASP A 9 13.05 -19.99 9.14
N TYR A 10 11.72 -20.12 9.07
CA TYR A 10 10.84 -19.16 8.39
C TYR A 10 10.83 -17.78 9.07
N GLU A 11 10.64 -17.73 10.39
CA GLU A 11 10.56 -16.48 11.14
C GLU A 11 11.89 -15.70 11.08
N ASN A 12 13.01 -16.41 11.19
CA ASN A 12 14.36 -15.84 11.02
C ASN A 12 14.54 -15.24 9.62
N ALA A 13 14.11 -15.95 8.57
CA ALA A 13 14.20 -15.44 7.20
C ALA A 13 13.34 -14.19 6.99
N CYS A 14 12.09 -14.19 7.48
CA CYS A 14 11.20 -13.03 7.37
C CYS A 14 11.79 -11.79 8.06
N ASN A 15 12.31 -11.97 9.28
CA ASN A 15 12.94 -10.88 10.03
C ASN A 15 14.21 -10.36 9.35
N ALA A 16 14.99 -11.22 8.69
CA ALA A 16 16.18 -10.82 7.95
C ALA A 16 15.81 -9.96 6.71
N TYR A 17 14.79 -10.38 5.94
CA TYR A 17 14.28 -9.59 4.81
C TYR A 17 13.73 -8.24 5.26
N LEU A 18 12.89 -8.24 6.30
CA LEU A 18 12.33 -7.00 6.83
C LEU A 18 13.42 -6.05 7.31
N LYS A 19 14.47 -6.56 7.97
CA LYS A 19 15.60 -5.73 8.39
C LYS A 19 16.30 -5.07 7.20
N ALA A 20 16.65 -5.85 6.18
CA ALA A 20 17.30 -5.31 4.98
C ALA A 20 16.42 -4.28 4.26
N PHE A 21 15.11 -4.53 4.21
CA PHE A 21 14.13 -3.62 3.61
C PHE A 21 14.03 -2.30 4.38
N CYS A 22 13.93 -2.35 5.70
CA CYS A 22 13.90 -1.14 6.51
C CYS A 22 15.22 -0.36 6.47
N GLU A 23 16.36 -1.05 6.41
CA GLU A 23 17.66 -0.39 6.23
C GLU A 23 17.77 0.30 4.87
N LYS A 24 17.27 -0.31 3.80
CA LYS A 24 17.27 0.25 2.45
C LYS A 24 16.42 1.52 2.33
N HIS A 25 15.24 1.55 2.94
CA HIS A 25 14.27 2.66 2.84
C HIS A 25 14.27 3.59 4.05
N GLU A 26 15.30 3.50 4.91
CA GLU A 26 15.47 4.31 6.11
C GLU A 26 14.24 4.29 7.06
N PHE A 27 13.53 3.16 7.15
CA PHE A 27 12.44 2.99 8.10
C PHE A 27 13.00 2.78 9.52
N TYR A 28 13.06 3.86 10.31
CA TYR A 28 13.61 3.87 11.66
C TYR A 28 12.66 3.28 12.73
N GLY A 29 13.22 2.87 13.87
CA GLY A 29 12.51 2.16 14.96
C GLY A 29 12.94 0.70 15.16
N LEU A 30 14.04 0.30 14.52
CA LEU A 30 14.54 -1.09 14.36
C LEU A 30 15.13 -1.74 15.61
N ASP A 31 14.88 -1.23 16.81
CA ASP A 31 15.39 -1.85 18.04
C ASP A 31 14.86 -3.30 18.20
N ASN A 32 13.73 -3.61 17.57
CA ASN A 32 13.23 -4.98 17.41
C ASN A 32 12.35 -5.12 16.15
N THR A 33 12.82 -5.79 15.10
CA THR A 33 12.04 -6.04 13.87
C THR A 33 10.76 -6.85 14.11
N GLU A 34 10.67 -7.59 15.22
CA GLU A 34 9.45 -8.34 15.55
C GLU A 34 8.26 -7.43 15.89
N THR A 35 8.49 -6.18 16.32
CA THR A 35 7.43 -5.23 16.68
C THR A 35 6.74 -4.61 15.46
N PHE A 36 7.36 -4.73 14.28
CA PHE A 36 6.80 -4.24 13.03
C PHE A 36 5.67 -5.15 12.53
N TRP A 37 5.67 -6.43 12.90
CA TRP A 37 4.63 -7.36 12.46
C TRP A 37 3.28 -7.04 13.11
N ILE A 38 2.28 -6.69 12.30
CA ILE A 38 0.93 -6.43 12.78
C ILE A 38 0.39 -7.69 13.47
N GLY A 39 -0.04 -7.54 14.72
CA GLY A 39 -0.55 -8.65 15.53
C GLY A 39 0.50 -9.70 15.91
N GLY A 40 1.80 -9.38 15.78
CA GLY A 40 2.90 -10.32 16.05
C GLY A 40 2.97 -11.47 15.03
N GLN A 41 2.34 -11.32 13.86
CA GLN A 41 2.33 -12.34 12.82
C GLN A 41 3.54 -12.19 11.89
N VAL A 42 4.64 -12.85 12.27
CA VAL A 42 5.87 -12.85 11.48
C VAL A 42 5.61 -13.36 10.07
N GLY A 43 6.05 -12.59 9.08
CA GLY A 43 5.85 -12.88 7.68
C GLY A 43 4.43 -12.58 7.14
N GLY A 44 3.63 -11.84 7.91
CA GLY A 44 2.35 -11.28 7.46
C GLY A 44 2.53 -9.89 6.85
N ILE A 45 2.03 -8.88 7.58
CA ILE A 45 2.12 -7.47 7.20
C ILE A 45 3.02 -6.75 8.21
N ALA A 46 4.03 -6.05 7.70
CA ALA A 46 4.87 -5.15 8.47
C ALA A 46 4.28 -3.74 8.47
N ASN A 47 4.29 -3.09 9.63
CA ASN A 47 4.00 -1.68 9.80
C ASN A 47 5.33 -0.91 9.90
N CYS A 48 5.59 -0.08 8.91
CA CYS A 48 6.77 0.78 8.80
C CYS A 48 6.36 2.26 8.96
N GLY A 49 5.72 2.59 10.08
CA GLY A 49 5.21 3.93 10.35
C GLY A 49 3.87 4.18 9.65
N ASP A 50 3.86 5.11 8.70
CA ASP A 50 2.65 5.43 7.90
C ASP A 50 2.41 4.43 6.76
N PHE A 51 3.35 3.52 6.52
CA PHE A 51 3.30 2.54 5.44
C PHE A 51 3.13 1.12 5.96
N THR A 52 2.37 0.31 5.23
CA THR A 52 2.23 -1.12 5.53
C THR A 52 2.58 -1.97 4.32
N PHE A 53 3.40 -3.00 4.52
CA PHE A 53 3.91 -3.85 3.44
C PHE A 53 3.75 -5.32 3.79
N ASP A 54 3.29 -6.11 2.82
CA ASP A 54 3.27 -7.56 2.95
C ASP A 54 4.65 -8.17 2.63
N MET A 55 4.83 -9.44 3.00
CA MET A 55 6.09 -10.13 2.72
C MET A 55 6.41 -10.25 1.24
N ALA A 56 5.41 -10.34 0.36
CA ALA A 56 5.65 -10.46 -1.06
C ALA A 56 6.31 -9.19 -1.61
N THR A 57 5.84 -8.02 -1.17
CA THR A 57 6.42 -6.71 -1.51
C THR A 57 7.85 -6.60 -0.97
N ILE A 58 8.05 -6.92 0.32
CA ILE A 58 9.37 -6.86 0.97
C ILE A 58 10.40 -7.73 0.23
N VAL A 59 10.05 -8.99 -0.05
CA VAL A 59 10.93 -9.92 -0.76
C VAL A 59 11.21 -9.43 -2.18
N THR A 60 10.19 -8.94 -2.89
CA THR A 60 10.35 -8.41 -4.26
C THR A 60 11.30 -7.22 -4.28
N ASP A 61 11.16 -6.29 -3.33
CA ASP A 61 11.99 -5.09 -3.24
C ASP A 61 13.48 -5.41 -3.03
N ILE A 62 13.77 -6.40 -2.19
CA ILE A 62 15.13 -6.85 -1.88
C ILE A 62 15.71 -7.69 -3.02
N GLU A 63 15.02 -8.75 -3.44
CA GLU A 63 15.56 -9.72 -4.42
C GLU A 63 15.73 -9.13 -5.82
N LYS A 64 14.91 -8.14 -6.19
CA LYS A 64 15.02 -7.46 -7.48
C LYS A 64 15.86 -6.19 -7.44
N GLU A 65 16.42 -5.85 -6.27
CA GLU A 65 17.14 -4.59 -6.07
C GLU A 65 16.31 -3.40 -6.60
N ALA A 66 15.02 -3.37 -6.26
CA ALA A 66 14.09 -2.40 -6.84
C ALA A 66 14.59 -0.96 -6.59
N PRO A 67 14.48 -0.03 -7.56
CA PRO A 67 14.87 1.35 -7.32
C PRO A 67 14.08 1.93 -6.14
N GLU A 68 14.77 2.66 -5.27
CA GLU A 68 14.24 3.15 -3.99
C GLU A 68 12.97 4.00 -4.20
N GLU A 69 12.94 4.79 -5.27
CA GLU A 69 11.81 5.64 -5.61
C GLU A 69 10.56 4.88 -6.07
N GLU A 70 10.67 3.63 -6.51
CA GLU A 70 9.55 2.89 -7.07
C GLU A 70 8.60 2.35 -6.00
N LEU A 71 9.11 2.03 -4.82
CA LEU A 71 8.28 1.51 -3.71
C LEU A 71 7.18 2.50 -3.34
N LEU A 72 7.55 3.77 -3.11
CA LEU A 72 6.60 4.79 -2.69
C LEU A 72 5.67 5.24 -3.83
N LYS A 73 6.17 5.31 -5.07
CA LYS A 73 5.30 5.57 -6.24
C LYS A 73 4.23 4.50 -6.41
N TRP A 74 4.62 3.23 -6.25
CA TRP A 74 3.68 2.13 -6.29
C TRP A 74 2.67 2.23 -5.14
N TYR A 75 3.14 2.51 -3.92
CA TYR A 75 2.28 2.64 -2.75
C TYR A 75 1.23 3.76 -2.93
N ASP A 76 1.66 4.95 -3.36
CA ASP A 76 0.77 6.08 -3.68
C ASP A 76 -0.27 5.69 -4.74
N TYR A 77 0.16 5.02 -5.81
CA TYR A 77 -0.75 4.52 -6.83
C TYR A 77 -1.77 3.53 -6.27
N THR A 78 -1.38 2.63 -5.35
CA THR A 78 -2.31 1.68 -4.75
C THR A 78 -3.43 2.40 -3.99
N ILE A 79 -3.11 3.50 -3.30
CA ILE A 79 -4.08 4.34 -2.61
C ILE A 79 -5.01 4.99 -3.63
N GLU A 80 -4.48 5.62 -4.67
CA GLU A 80 -5.30 6.26 -5.71
C GLU A 80 -6.24 5.26 -6.40
N ALA A 81 -5.73 4.10 -6.79
CA ALA A 81 -6.51 3.04 -7.41
C ALA A 81 -7.61 2.50 -6.47
N SER A 82 -7.29 2.34 -5.18
CA SER A 82 -8.24 1.86 -4.17
C SER A 82 -9.43 2.81 -3.97
N GLU A 83 -9.19 4.14 -4.02
CA GLU A 83 -10.23 5.18 -3.91
C GLU A 83 -11.35 5.00 -4.96
N PHE A 84 -10.99 4.44 -6.11
CA PHE A 84 -11.88 4.21 -7.25
C PHE A 84 -12.19 2.73 -7.49
N ASN A 85 -11.82 1.84 -6.58
CA ASN A 85 -12.01 0.39 -6.69
C ASN A 85 -11.46 -0.18 -8.01
N LEU A 86 -10.31 0.33 -8.45
CA LEU A 86 -9.60 -0.16 -9.63
C LEU A 86 -8.69 -1.35 -9.25
N PRO A 87 -8.33 -2.21 -10.22
CA PRO A 87 -7.33 -3.24 -10.00
C PRO A 87 -5.99 -2.65 -9.55
N ILE A 88 -5.41 -3.22 -8.49
CA ILE A 88 -4.13 -2.81 -7.92
C ILE A 88 -3.08 -3.87 -8.32
N PRO A 89 -2.01 -3.50 -9.04
CA PRO A 89 -0.92 -4.43 -9.33
C PRO A 89 -0.13 -4.71 -8.05
N ASN A 90 0.35 -5.95 -7.90
CA ASN A 90 1.40 -6.20 -6.91
C ASN A 90 2.72 -5.51 -7.34
N PHE A 91 3.62 -5.31 -6.39
CA PHE A 91 4.86 -4.57 -6.64
C PHE A 91 5.73 -5.22 -7.74
N ASP A 92 5.69 -6.55 -7.83
CA ASP A 92 6.41 -7.31 -8.85
C ASP A 92 6.02 -6.92 -10.29
N HIS A 93 4.71 -6.85 -10.56
CA HIS A 93 4.18 -6.44 -11.86
C HIS A 93 4.34 -4.95 -12.12
N TRP A 94 4.30 -4.13 -11.07
CA TRP A 94 4.59 -2.71 -11.16
C TRP A 94 6.00 -2.49 -11.74
N LEU A 95 7.01 -3.17 -11.18
CA LEU A 95 8.39 -3.08 -11.66
C LEU A 95 8.58 -3.59 -13.09
N MET A 96 7.69 -4.45 -13.59
CA MET A 96 7.68 -4.89 -14.99
C MET A 96 7.02 -3.89 -15.96
N GLY A 97 6.47 -2.78 -15.46
CA GLY A 97 5.80 -1.78 -16.28
C GLY A 97 4.38 -2.19 -16.69
N CYS A 98 3.63 -2.83 -15.80
CA CYS A 98 2.23 -3.16 -16.06
C CYS A 98 1.40 -1.91 -16.40
N PRO A 99 0.33 -2.02 -17.21
CA PRO A 99 -0.54 -0.89 -17.50
C PRO A 99 -1.17 -0.32 -16.22
N ILE A 100 -1.02 0.99 -16.03
CA ILE A 100 -1.60 1.70 -14.88
C ILE A 100 -2.52 2.82 -15.35
N THR A 101 -3.41 3.22 -14.45
CA THR A 101 -4.28 4.38 -14.67
C THR A 101 -3.45 5.66 -14.56
N PRO A 102 -3.48 6.59 -15.54
CA PRO A 102 -2.72 7.82 -15.45
C PRO A 102 -3.25 8.76 -14.35
N SER A 103 -2.37 9.50 -13.65
CA SER A 103 -2.75 10.43 -12.58
C SER A 103 -3.84 11.43 -12.98
N LYS A 104 -3.77 11.93 -14.22
CA LYS A 104 -4.79 12.84 -14.78
C LYS A 104 -6.20 12.24 -14.80
N TRP A 105 -6.33 10.92 -14.92
CA TRP A 105 -7.63 10.27 -14.83
C TRP A 105 -8.20 10.38 -13.42
N PHE A 106 -7.40 10.14 -12.38
CA PHE A 106 -7.82 10.28 -10.99
C PHE A 106 -8.23 11.71 -10.66
N GLU A 107 -7.43 12.70 -11.07
CA GLU A 107 -7.75 14.13 -10.93
C GLU A 107 -9.12 14.47 -11.56
N ASN A 108 -9.35 14.01 -12.79
CA ASN A 108 -10.61 14.22 -13.49
C ASN A 108 -11.80 13.55 -12.77
N MET A 109 -11.62 12.34 -12.24
CA MET A 109 -12.69 11.65 -11.53
C MET A 109 -13.02 12.31 -10.18
N ARG A 110 -12.01 12.77 -9.45
CA ARG A 110 -12.21 13.56 -8.22
C ARG A 110 -12.95 14.88 -8.52
N ALA A 111 -12.60 15.56 -9.60
CA ALA A 111 -13.30 16.76 -10.03
C ALA A 111 -14.78 16.49 -10.36
N LYS A 112 -15.07 15.41 -11.10
CA LYS A 112 -16.44 14.98 -11.42
C LYS A 112 -17.25 14.59 -10.19
N ARG A 113 -16.65 13.88 -9.22
CA ARG A 113 -17.31 13.53 -7.95
C ARG A 113 -17.72 14.80 -7.20
N LYS A 114 -16.81 15.76 -7.07
CA LYS A 114 -17.06 17.06 -6.42
C LYS A 114 -18.15 17.86 -7.13
N GLU A 115 -18.16 17.88 -8.46
CA GLU A 115 -19.22 18.52 -9.24
C GLU A 115 -20.59 17.90 -8.94
N PHE A 116 -20.67 16.57 -8.96
CA PHE A 116 -21.90 15.85 -8.64
C PHE A 116 -22.40 16.11 -7.22
N GLU A 117 -21.50 16.11 -6.23
CA GLU A 117 -21.83 16.43 -4.83
C GLU A 117 -22.37 17.86 -4.68
N ASN A 118 -21.79 18.83 -5.40
CA ASN A 118 -22.29 20.20 -5.41
C ASN A 118 -23.69 20.31 -6.02
N LEU A 119 -23.96 19.61 -7.13
CA LEU A 119 -25.27 19.56 -7.76
C LEU A 119 -26.31 18.92 -6.82
N LEU A 120 -25.96 17.82 -6.15
CA LEU A 120 -26.81 17.19 -5.14
C LEU A 120 -27.12 18.14 -3.99
N LYS A 121 -26.13 18.91 -3.51
CA LYS A 121 -26.34 19.87 -2.44
C LYS A 121 -27.31 20.98 -2.86
N GLN A 122 -27.13 21.54 -4.05
CA GLN A 122 -28.03 22.57 -4.60
C GLN A 122 -29.46 22.06 -4.74
N GLU A 123 -29.65 20.84 -5.25
CA GLU A 123 -30.98 20.25 -5.40
C GLU A 123 -31.65 19.99 -4.05
N ASN A 124 -30.89 19.50 -3.06
CA ASN A 124 -31.40 19.34 -1.69
C ASN A 124 -31.80 20.68 -1.05
N GLU A 125 -31.04 21.75 -1.29
CA GLU A 125 -31.40 23.09 -0.82
C GLU A 125 -32.66 23.63 -1.51
N ARG A 126 -32.80 23.41 -2.82
CA ARG A 126 -34.01 23.75 -3.58
C ARG A 126 -35.24 23.02 -3.03
N LEU A 127 -35.15 21.71 -2.74
CA LEU A 127 -36.25 20.93 -2.19
C LEU A 127 -36.64 21.36 -0.76
N LYS A 128 -35.69 21.86 0.04
CA LYS A 128 -35.96 22.38 1.39
C LYS A 128 -36.69 23.72 1.38
N HIS A 129 -36.41 24.59 0.40
CA HIS A 129 -36.93 25.96 0.34
C HIS A 129 -38.06 26.15 -0.69
N GLY A 130 -38.22 25.22 -1.63
CA GLY A 130 -39.35 25.16 -2.54
C GLY A 130 -40.60 24.72 -1.79
N LYS A 131 -41.44 25.69 -1.39
CA LYS A 131 -42.80 25.40 -0.90
C LYS A 131 -43.57 24.60 -1.98
N LYS A 132 -44.31 23.58 -1.52
CA LYS A 132 -45.32 22.87 -2.33
C LYS A 132 -46.26 23.84 -3.02
#